data_AF-A0A8J9X3J4-F1
#
_entry.id   AF-A0A8J9X3J4-F1
#
_cell.length_a   1.000
_cell.length_b   1.000
_cell.length_c   1.000
_cell.angle_alpha   90.00
_cell.angle_beta   90.00
_cell.angle_gamma   90.00
#
_symmetry.space_group_name_H-M   'P 1'
#
loop_
_entity.id
_entity.type
_entity.pdbx_description
1 polymer ?
#
loop_
_entity_poly.entity_id
_entity_poly.type
_entity_poly.pdbx_seq_one_letter_code
_entity_poly.pdbx_strand_id
1 'polypeptide(L)'
;MTSEHRTEPSDRHSSGERRSANAPARPDPRRLEFVITGFGPFRNAAENPSMILANEIESYLQTQAHLDELHSSCAIRETLVLETSAAAVRDELRALQERLAAVDVDTDVCILHLGVNLRGKDFQVESCAYNDADFRIPDERGFQPKHQVIVECLPLGATLESSLNVDGLVENLNATAKGDKTDLPCPDAGKIVASTDPGRFVCNYTYCWSLNSFASDMASCRQCLFLHVPPFENCFQKRAAQSFSSNSQRALS
;
A
#
# COMPACT_ATOMS: atom_id res chain seq x y z
N MET A 1 43.39 41.13 -56.76
CA MET A 1 43.65 41.38 -55.33
C MET A 1 42.36 41.13 -54.57
N THR A 2 42.39 40.12 -53.68
CA THR A 2 41.53 39.92 -52.49
C THR A 2 40.01 39.86 -52.71
N SER A 3 39.23 38.93 -52.19
CA SER A 3 39.42 37.74 -51.38
C SER A 3 38.05 37.07 -51.37
N GLU A 4 38.00 35.76 -51.53
CA GLU A 4 36.83 34.97 -51.20
C GLU A 4 36.55 35.10 -49.70
N HIS A 5 35.29 35.27 -49.30
CA HIS A 5 34.86 34.88 -47.97
C HIS A 5 33.50 34.17 -48.02
N ARG A 6 33.66 32.86 -48.16
CA ARG A 6 32.77 31.78 -47.77
C ARG A 6 32.33 31.99 -46.31
N THR A 7 31.04 32.18 -46.10
CA THR A 7 30.45 32.14 -44.75
C THR A 7 30.29 30.68 -44.34
N GLU A 8 31.13 30.27 -43.39
CA GLU A 8 31.10 28.98 -42.70
C GLU A 8 29.84 28.85 -41.81
N PRO A 9 29.37 27.62 -41.55
CA PRO A 9 28.23 27.38 -40.68
C PRO A 9 28.65 27.50 -39.21
N SER A 10 27.90 28.25 -38.41
CA SER A 10 28.12 28.28 -36.97
C SER A 10 27.51 27.04 -36.31
N ASP A 11 28.36 26.04 -36.08
CA ASP A 11 28.14 24.98 -35.11
C ASP A 11 27.81 25.58 -33.74
N ARG A 12 26.64 25.25 -33.20
CA ARG A 12 26.41 25.24 -31.76
C ARG A 12 26.09 23.82 -31.35
N HIS A 13 27.15 23.08 -31.07
CA HIS A 13 27.12 22.04 -30.06
C HIS A 13 26.78 22.67 -28.71
N SER A 14 25.67 22.25 -28.12
CA SER A 14 25.52 22.14 -26.67
C SER A 14 24.55 20.98 -26.45
N SER A 15 25.08 19.77 -26.45
CA SER A 15 25.27 18.98 -25.24
C SER A 15 23.93 18.52 -24.67
N GLY A 16 23.52 17.34 -25.12
CA GLY A 16 22.57 16.54 -24.35
C GLY A 16 23.07 16.46 -22.91
N GLU A 17 22.23 16.90 -21.98
CA GLU A 17 22.43 16.66 -20.57
C GLU A 17 22.35 15.15 -20.36
N ARG A 18 23.53 14.52 -20.47
CA ARG A 18 23.84 13.27 -19.80
C ARG A 18 23.42 13.48 -18.36
N ARG A 19 22.33 12.84 -17.95
CA ARG A 19 22.01 12.66 -16.53
C ARG A 19 23.30 12.18 -15.86
N SER A 20 23.81 13.02 -14.97
CA SER A 20 25.04 12.81 -14.24
C SER A 20 25.01 11.42 -13.62
N ALA A 21 25.89 10.54 -14.11
CA ALA A 21 26.05 9.16 -13.68
C ALA A 21 26.80 9.08 -12.34
N ASN A 22 26.45 9.93 -11.38
CA ASN A 22 27.16 10.03 -10.11
C ASN A 22 26.22 10.28 -8.92
N ALA A 23 25.08 9.57 -8.90
CA ALA A 23 24.45 9.27 -7.62
C ALA A 23 25.34 8.22 -6.93
N PRO A 24 25.82 8.45 -5.69
CA PRO A 24 26.59 7.45 -4.98
C PRO A 24 25.77 6.16 -4.91
N ALA A 25 26.37 5.04 -5.29
CA ALA A 25 25.78 3.74 -5.07
C ALA A 25 25.46 3.61 -3.57
N ARG A 26 24.19 3.38 -3.24
CA ARG A 26 23.74 3.24 -1.85
C ARG A 26 24.41 1.99 -1.24
N PRO A 27 25.11 2.10 -0.10
CA PRO A 27 25.84 0.98 0.48
C PRO A 27 24.95 0.07 1.35
N ASP A 28 25.30 -1.22 1.39
CA ASP A 28 24.82 -2.32 2.27
C ASP A 28 23.30 -2.67 2.25
N PRO A 29 22.90 -3.92 2.61
CA PRO A 29 21.49 -4.29 2.56
C PRO A 29 20.75 -3.59 3.69
N ARG A 30 19.96 -2.58 3.32
CA ARG A 30 19.09 -1.85 4.23
C ARG A 30 18.01 -2.78 4.75
N ARG A 31 17.69 -2.64 6.03
CA ARG A 31 16.58 -3.35 6.65
C ARG A 31 15.28 -2.79 6.09
N LEU A 32 14.38 -3.66 5.63
CA LEU A 32 13.04 -3.28 5.21
C LEU A 32 12.07 -3.49 6.37
N GLU A 33 11.24 -2.51 6.65
CA GLU A 33 10.19 -2.63 7.65
C GLU A 33 8.83 -2.23 7.10
N PHE A 34 7.81 -2.96 7.55
CA PHE A 34 6.43 -2.72 7.15
C PHE A 34 5.66 -2.06 8.28
N VAL A 35 5.00 -0.94 7.96
CA VAL A 35 3.87 -0.43 8.72
C VAL A 35 2.63 -0.90 7.99
N ILE A 36 1.80 -1.72 8.64
CA ILE A 36 0.63 -2.30 8.00
C ILE A 36 -0.60 -1.69 8.62
N THR A 37 -1.50 -1.15 7.81
CA THR A 37 -2.75 -0.59 8.32
C THR A 37 -3.94 -1.32 7.75
N GLY A 38 -4.99 -1.50 8.54
CA GLY A 38 -6.33 -1.86 8.06
C GLY A 38 -7.34 -0.80 8.48
N PHE A 39 -8.59 -0.95 8.04
CA PHE A 39 -9.70 -0.12 8.50
C PHE A 39 -10.59 -0.90 9.45
N GLY A 40 -11.04 -0.25 10.52
CA GLY A 40 -12.03 -0.79 11.44
C GLY A 40 -13.41 -0.97 10.81
N PRO A 41 -14.42 -1.28 11.65
CA PRO A 41 -15.82 -1.39 11.24
C PRO A 41 -16.31 -0.21 10.38
N PHE A 42 -17.25 -0.50 9.49
CA PHE A 42 -17.87 0.50 8.62
C PHE A 42 -19.29 0.08 8.21
N ARG A 43 -20.23 1.04 8.16
CA ARG A 43 -21.63 0.79 7.75
C ARG A 43 -22.32 -0.37 8.50
N ASN A 44 -22.15 -0.45 9.82
CA ASN A 44 -22.73 -1.51 10.66
C ASN A 44 -22.19 -2.94 10.39
N ALA A 45 -21.18 -3.10 9.55
CA ALA A 45 -20.44 -4.36 9.50
C ALA A 45 -19.61 -4.47 10.78
N ALA A 46 -19.86 -5.51 11.59
CA ALA A 46 -19.12 -5.74 12.83
C ALA A 46 -17.62 -6.00 12.57
N GLU A 47 -17.29 -6.51 11.38
CA GLU A 47 -15.94 -6.87 10.98
C GLU A 47 -15.60 -6.29 9.61
N ASN A 48 -14.38 -5.77 9.49
CA ASN A 48 -13.79 -5.34 8.23
C ASN A 48 -12.64 -6.28 7.87
N PRO A 49 -12.63 -6.88 6.67
CA PRO A 49 -11.57 -7.79 6.25
C PRO A 49 -10.15 -7.24 6.41
N SER A 50 -9.97 -5.95 6.13
CA SER A 50 -8.66 -5.30 6.28
C SER A 50 -8.18 -5.21 7.74
N MET A 51 -9.09 -5.00 8.70
CA MET A 51 -8.78 -5.02 10.14
C MET A 51 -8.28 -6.39 10.58
N ILE A 52 -8.98 -7.45 10.18
CA ILE A 52 -8.61 -8.83 10.52
C ILE A 52 -7.23 -9.14 9.95
N LEU A 53 -6.96 -8.82 8.67
CA LEU A 53 -5.64 -9.04 8.08
C LEU A 53 -4.53 -8.28 8.83
N ALA A 54 -4.76 -7.00 9.16
CA ALA A 54 -3.78 -6.20 9.90
C ALA A 54 -3.48 -6.78 11.30
N ASN A 55 -4.49 -7.35 11.98
CA ASN A 55 -4.30 -7.95 13.30
C ASN A 55 -3.64 -9.34 13.25
N GLU A 56 -3.94 -10.14 12.24
CA GLU A 56 -3.54 -11.56 12.18
C GLU A 56 -2.21 -11.77 11.44
N ILE A 57 -1.74 -10.81 10.64
CA ILE A 57 -0.58 -11.02 9.76
C ILE A 57 0.70 -11.36 10.52
N GLU A 58 0.95 -10.74 11.68
CA GLU A 58 2.14 -11.03 12.48
C GLU A 58 2.10 -12.46 13.03
N SER A 59 0.96 -12.88 13.57
CA SER A 59 0.78 -14.26 14.03
C SER A 59 0.92 -15.25 12.89
N TYR A 60 0.35 -14.95 11.72
CA TYR A 60 0.51 -15.78 10.53
C TYR A 60 1.99 -15.95 10.16
N LEU A 61 2.77 -14.88 10.05
CA LEU A 61 4.19 -14.96 9.70
C LEU A 61 5.00 -15.79 10.70
N GLN A 62 4.71 -15.68 12.00
CA GLN A 62 5.37 -16.48 13.04
C GLN A 62 5.11 -17.99 12.91
N THR A 63 3.99 -18.40 12.30
CA THR A 63 3.69 -19.83 12.07
C THR A 63 4.38 -20.40 10.84
N GLN A 64 4.96 -19.57 9.97
CA GLN A 64 5.59 -20.01 8.74
C GLN A 64 7.09 -20.28 8.94
N ALA A 65 7.42 -21.52 9.32
CA ALA A 65 8.78 -21.99 9.62
C ALA A 65 9.82 -21.86 8.48
N HIS A 66 9.40 -21.44 7.27
CA HIS A 66 10.27 -21.25 6.10
C HIS A 66 10.60 -19.79 5.82
N LEU A 67 10.14 -18.85 6.66
CA LEU A 67 10.42 -17.41 6.54
C LEU A 67 11.68 -16.97 7.30
N ASP A 68 12.48 -17.88 7.85
CA ASP A 68 13.70 -17.54 8.60
C ASP A 68 14.65 -16.61 7.81
N GLU A 69 14.73 -16.75 6.47
CA GLU A 69 15.49 -15.84 5.60
C GLU A 69 14.82 -14.46 5.46
N LEU A 70 13.49 -14.39 5.37
CA LEU A 70 12.72 -13.13 5.33
C LEU A 70 12.93 -12.32 6.63
N HIS A 71 12.99 -12.99 7.78
CA HIS A 71 13.14 -12.36 9.09
C HIS A 71 14.50 -11.66 9.28
N SER A 72 15.51 -12.02 8.49
CA SER A 72 16.85 -11.42 8.58
C SER A 72 16.94 -10.02 7.94
N SER A 73 16.11 -9.73 6.92
CA SER A 73 16.16 -8.48 6.14
C SER A 73 14.84 -7.70 6.12
N CYS A 74 13.75 -8.30 6.60
CA CYS A 74 12.40 -7.73 6.61
C CYS A 74 11.72 -7.95 7.98
N ALA A 75 10.98 -6.95 8.48
CA ALA A 75 10.15 -7.09 9.67
C ALA A 75 8.85 -6.27 9.59
N ILE A 76 7.86 -6.65 10.39
CA ILE A 76 6.72 -5.77 10.67
C ILE A 76 7.13 -4.86 11.82
N ARG A 77 7.07 -3.55 11.60
CA ARG A 77 7.34 -2.53 12.63
C ARG A 77 6.13 -2.34 13.55
N GLU A 78 4.97 -2.12 12.95
CA GLU A 78 3.71 -1.94 13.66
C GLU A 78 2.53 -2.25 12.75
N THR A 79 1.42 -2.66 13.37
CA THR A 79 0.11 -2.81 12.72
C THR A 79 -0.86 -1.80 13.32
N LEU A 80 -1.68 -1.16 12.48
CA LEU A 80 -2.63 -0.12 12.89
C LEU A 80 -4.03 -0.41 12.34
N VAL A 81 -5.06 -0.25 13.16
CA VAL A 81 -6.46 -0.28 12.70
C VAL A 81 -6.97 1.16 12.70
N LEU A 82 -7.12 1.72 11.50
CA LEU A 82 -7.62 3.07 11.28
C LEU A 82 -9.14 3.08 11.39
N GLU A 83 -9.69 4.06 12.09
CA GLU A 83 -11.13 4.35 12.01
C GLU A 83 -11.47 4.76 10.56
N THR A 84 -12.61 4.29 10.03
CA THR A 84 -13.05 4.60 8.65
C THR A 84 -13.58 6.04 8.57
N SER A 85 -12.69 7.01 8.77
CA SER A 85 -12.95 8.43 8.94
C SER A 85 -11.75 9.24 8.44
N ALA A 86 -11.99 10.23 7.59
CA ALA A 86 -10.92 11.05 7.02
C ALA A 86 -10.15 11.82 8.11
N ALA A 87 -10.87 12.30 9.14
CA ALA A 87 -10.27 13.02 10.25
C ALA A 87 -9.37 12.10 11.09
N ALA A 88 -9.86 10.91 11.44
CA ALA A 88 -9.10 9.94 12.24
C ALA A 88 -7.85 9.45 11.50
N VAL A 89 -8.00 9.11 10.21
CA VAL A 89 -6.88 8.74 9.34
C VAL A 89 -5.82 9.83 9.34
N ARG A 90 -6.22 11.10 9.15
CA ARG A 90 -5.26 12.21 9.09
C ARG A 90 -4.49 12.38 10.41
N ASP A 91 -5.17 12.24 11.54
CA ASP A 91 -4.54 12.38 12.86
C ASP A 91 -3.57 11.22 13.12
N GLU A 92 -3.95 9.97 12.80
CA GLU A 92 -3.10 8.80 12.94
C GLU A 92 -1.88 8.83 12.02
N LEU A 93 -2.05 9.22 10.76
CA LEU A 93 -0.94 9.25 9.80
C LEU A 93 0.06 10.39 10.11
N ARG A 94 -0.40 11.50 10.71
CA ARG A 94 0.50 12.53 11.26
C ARG A 94 1.32 11.98 12.43
N ALA A 95 0.66 11.32 13.37
CA ALA A 95 1.36 10.67 14.49
C ALA A 95 2.35 9.61 13.98
N LEU A 96 2.00 8.85 12.93
CA LEU A 96 2.91 7.91 12.29
C LEU A 96 4.10 8.62 11.65
N GLN A 97 3.88 9.74 10.96
CA GLN A 97 4.96 10.55 10.38
C GLN A 97 5.95 11.01 11.45
N GLU A 98 5.47 11.44 12.61
CA GLU A 98 6.32 11.82 13.75
C GLU A 98 7.11 10.62 14.29
N ARG A 99 6.48 9.43 14.44
CA ARG A 99 7.17 8.20 14.85
C ARG A 99 8.25 7.77 13.86
N LEU A 100 7.95 7.84 12.57
CA LEU A 100 8.87 7.45 11.51
C LEU A 100 10.00 8.45 11.28
N ALA A 101 9.90 9.67 11.79
CA ALA A 101 10.99 10.66 11.75
C ALA A 101 12.20 10.23 12.60
N ALA A 102 12.00 9.36 13.59
CA ALA A 102 13.06 8.82 14.45
C ALA A 102 13.66 7.49 13.95
N VAL A 103 13.19 6.97 12.82
CA VAL A 103 13.71 5.72 12.24
C VAL A 103 15.09 5.95 11.65
N ASP A 104 15.97 4.96 11.80
CA ASP A 104 17.34 4.99 11.31
C ASP A 104 17.37 5.28 9.80
N VAL A 105 18.33 6.11 9.39
CA VAL A 105 18.60 6.39 7.99
C VAL A 105 19.04 5.15 7.22
N ASP A 106 19.35 4.02 7.85
CA ASP A 106 19.66 2.73 7.22
C ASP A 106 18.47 1.76 7.12
N THR A 107 17.29 2.20 7.54
CA THR A 107 16.04 1.42 7.44
C THR A 107 15.11 2.01 6.38
N ASP A 108 14.63 1.15 5.48
CA ASP A 108 13.57 1.49 4.54
C ASP A 108 12.21 1.11 5.12
N VAL A 109 11.21 1.97 4.95
CA VAL A 109 9.87 1.75 5.49
C VAL A 109 8.86 1.70 4.36
N CYS A 110 8.15 0.57 4.26
CA CYS A 110 6.99 0.41 3.40
C CYS A 110 5.72 0.50 4.22
N ILE A 111 4.89 1.50 3.93
CA ILE A 111 3.57 1.67 4.53
C ILE A 111 2.57 0.96 3.63
N LEU A 112 2.07 -0.19 4.07
CA LEU A 112 1.09 -1.00 3.37
C LEU A 112 -0.30 -0.77 3.96
N HIS A 113 -1.13 -0.01 3.25
CA HIS A 113 -2.52 0.17 3.59
C HIS A 113 -3.37 -0.97 3.01
N LEU A 114 -4.20 -1.57 3.84
CA LEU A 114 -5.18 -2.58 3.45
C LEU A 114 -6.57 -1.94 3.50
N GLY A 115 -7.35 -2.11 2.44
CA GLY A 115 -8.75 -1.67 2.40
C GLY A 115 -9.64 -2.76 1.82
N VAL A 116 -10.90 -2.84 2.24
CA VAL A 116 -11.84 -3.80 1.65
C VAL A 116 -12.50 -3.22 0.40
N ASN A 117 -12.40 -3.92 -0.72
CA ASN A 117 -13.24 -3.68 -1.88
C ASN A 117 -14.47 -4.60 -1.79
N LEU A 118 -15.55 -4.12 -1.16
CA LEU A 118 -16.77 -4.89 -0.90
C LEU A 118 -17.45 -5.48 -2.16
N ARG A 119 -17.09 -5.02 -3.36
CA ARG A 119 -17.63 -5.51 -4.64
C ARG A 119 -16.60 -6.29 -5.45
N GLY A 120 -15.34 -6.29 -5.01
CA GLY A 120 -14.23 -6.92 -5.70
C GLY A 120 -14.18 -8.42 -5.45
N LYS A 121 -13.49 -9.12 -6.35
CA LYS A 121 -13.15 -10.54 -6.20
C LYS A 121 -11.64 -10.75 -6.12
N ASP A 122 -10.88 -9.86 -6.74
CA ASP A 122 -9.43 -9.89 -6.83
C ASP A 122 -8.78 -9.01 -5.75
N PHE A 123 -7.54 -9.36 -5.41
CA PHE A 123 -6.63 -8.48 -4.68
C PHE A 123 -6.12 -7.41 -5.64
N GLN A 124 -6.27 -6.14 -5.29
CA GLN A 124 -5.94 -5.01 -6.16
C GLN A 124 -4.83 -4.18 -5.53
N VAL A 125 -3.65 -4.19 -6.15
CA VAL A 125 -2.53 -3.32 -5.77
C VAL A 125 -2.69 -1.99 -6.52
N GLU A 126 -2.96 -0.91 -5.79
CA GLU A 126 -3.19 0.40 -6.39
C GLU A 126 -1.86 1.02 -6.82
N SER A 127 -1.79 1.49 -8.07
CA SER A 127 -0.63 2.20 -8.63
C SER A 127 -0.70 3.72 -8.47
N CYS A 128 -1.88 4.25 -8.12
CA CYS A 128 -2.06 5.68 -7.90
C CYS A 128 -3.19 5.99 -6.93
N ALA A 129 -3.20 7.23 -6.45
CA ALA A 129 -4.32 7.87 -5.76
C ALA A 129 -4.67 9.21 -6.40
N TYR A 130 -5.86 9.70 -6.11
CA TYR A 130 -6.39 10.94 -6.65
C TYR A 130 -6.63 11.96 -5.54
N ASN A 131 -6.16 13.19 -5.76
CA ASN A 131 -6.41 14.33 -4.87
C ASN A 131 -7.86 14.83 -4.99
N ASP A 132 -8.81 13.95 -4.69
CA ASP A 132 -10.25 14.14 -4.83
C ASP A 132 -10.99 13.29 -3.80
N ALA A 133 -11.49 13.95 -2.75
CA ALA A 133 -12.40 13.37 -1.79
C ALA A 133 -13.84 13.60 -2.26
N ASP A 134 -14.47 12.55 -2.77
CA ASP A 134 -15.88 12.55 -3.18
C ASP A 134 -16.61 11.35 -2.58
N PHE A 135 -17.10 11.54 -1.35
CA PHE A 135 -17.63 10.46 -0.55
C PHE A 135 -19.11 10.26 -0.90
N ARG A 136 -19.42 9.11 -1.52
CA ARG A 136 -20.82 8.74 -1.87
C ARG A 136 -21.73 8.65 -0.66
N ILE A 137 -21.18 8.41 0.52
CA ILE A 137 -21.86 8.35 1.82
C ILE A 137 -20.97 8.98 2.90
N PRO A 138 -21.51 9.38 4.06
CA PRO A 138 -20.68 9.83 5.17
C PRO A 138 -19.71 8.74 5.63
N ASP A 139 -18.54 9.18 6.10
CA ASP A 139 -17.64 8.36 6.90
C ASP A 139 -18.17 8.15 8.33
N GLU A 140 -17.44 7.42 9.17
CA GLU A 140 -17.91 7.10 10.54
C GLU A 140 -18.03 8.33 11.46
N ARG A 141 -17.47 9.49 11.07
CA ARG A 141 -17.68 10.77 11.78
C ARG A 141 -18.67 11.70 11.08
N GLY A 142 -19.37 11.21 10.06
CA GLY A 142 -20.37 11.98 9.33
C GLY A 142 -19.81 12.89 8.24
N PHE A 143 -18.51 12.87 7.98
CA PHE A 143 -17.90 13.70 6.94
C PHE A 143 -18.22 13.12 5.55
N GLN A 144 -18.80 13.94 4.68
CA GLN A 144 -19.22 13.54 3.34
C GLN A 144 -18.84 14.61 2.30
N PRO A 145 -17.54 14.77 2.00
CA PRO A 145 -17.06 15.75 1.03
C PRO A 145 -17.60 15.46 -0.38
N LYS A 146 -17.70 16.53 -1.17
CA LYS A 146 -18.04 16.52 -2.60
C LYS A 146 -16.94 17.24 -3.36
N HIS A 147 -16.10 16.49 -4.06
CA HIS A 147 -14.97 17.00 -4.82
C HIS A 147 -14.08 17.97 -4.03
N GLN A 148 -13.62 17.54 -2.86
CA GLN A 148 -12.71 18.34 -2.02
C GLN A 148 -11.27 17.86 -2.17
N VAL A 149 -10.33 18.81 -2.11
CA VAL A 149 -8.89 18.49 -2.10
C VAL A 149 -8.51 17.77 -0.80
N ILE A 150 -7.61 16.79 -0.93
CA ILE A 150 -7.02 16.04 0.19
C ILE A 150 -5.68 16.67 0.57
N VAL A 151 -4.89 17.03 -0.44
CA VAL A 151 -3.57 17.67 -0.35
C VAL A 151 -3.69 19.09 -0.90
N GLU A 152 -3.57 20.08 -0.02
CA GLU A 152 -3.84 21.49 -0.36
C GLU A 152 -2.85 22.10 -1.37
N CYS A 153 -1.62 21.60 -1.43
CA CYS A 153 -0.59 22.09 -2.35
C CYS A 153 -0.73 21.52 -3.78
N LEU A 154 -1.71 20.66 -4.03
CA LEU A 154 -1.96 20.03 -5.33
C LEU A 154 -3.36 20.38 -5.85
N PRO A 155 -3.57 20.46 -7.17
CA PRO A 155 -4.89 20.72 -7.72
C PRO A 155 -5.86 19.56 -7.45
N LEU A 156 -7.16 19.87 -7.41
CA LEU A 156 -8.22 18.87 -7.34
C LEU A 156 -8.08 17.88 -8.51
N GLY A 157 -8.18 16.59 -8.20
CA GLY A 157 -8.06 15.51 -9.19
C GLY A 157 -6.63 15.20 -9.62
N ALA A 158 -5.61 15.86 -9.05
CA ALA A 158 -4.21 15.48 -9.28
C ALA A 158 -3.99 14.00 -8.99
N THR A 159 -3.24 13.31 -9.85
CA THR A 159 -2.87 11.91 -9.65
C THR A 159 -1.52 11.85 -8.95
N LEU A 160 -1.45 11.10 -7.86
CA LEU A 160 -0.21 10.78 -7.16
C LEU A 160 0.09 9.31 -7.44
N GLU A 161 1.23 9.04 -8.05
CA GLU A 161 1.64 7.67 -8.41
C GLU A 161 2.50 7.03 -7.33
N SER A 162 2.42 5.71 -7.23
CA SER A 162 3.35 4.91 -6.44
C SER A 162 4.77 5.05 -6.97
N SER A 163 5.75 5.13 -6.07
CA SER A 163 7.17 5.04 -6.45
C SER A 163 7.61 3.60 -6.76
N LEU A 164 6.75 2.62 -6.52
CA LEU A 164 6.99 1.21 -6.77
C LEU A 164 6.52 0.79 -8.16
N ASN A 165 7.25 -0.12 -8.79
CA ASN A 165 6.80 -0.80 -10.01
C ASN A 165 5.69 -1.79 -9.67
N VAL A 166 4.45 -1.30 -9.60
CA VAL A 166 3.27 -2.10 -9.24
C VAL A 166 3.04 -3.26 -10.20
N ASP A 167 3.21 -3.06 -11.51
CA ASP A 167 3.03 -4.13 -12.49
C ASP A 167 4.02 -5.28 -12.26
N GLY A 168 5.30 -4.94 -12.06
CA GLY A 168 6.34 -5.93 -11.75
C GLY A 168 6.12 -6.60 -10.39
N LEU A 169 5.63 -5.86 -9.39
CA LEU A 169 5.27 -6.42 -8.08
C LEU A 169 4.13 -7.44 -8.24
N VAL A 170 3.08 -7.09 -8.97
CA VAL A 170 1.92 -7.96 -9.23
C VAL A 170 2.33 -9.21 -10.01
N GLU A 171 3.18 -9.06 -11.03
CA GLU A 171 3.73 -10.20 -11.79
C GLU A 171 4.48 -11.16 -10.86
N ASN A 172 5.39 -10.63 -10.03
CA ASN A 172 6.16 -11.41 -9.06
C ASN A 172 5.25 -12.11 -8.04
N LEU A 173 4.28 -11.39 -7.46
CA LEU A 173 3.34 -11.95 -6.49
C LEU A 173 2.51 -13.10 -7.09
N ASN A 174 2.02 -12.95 -8.33
CA ASN A 174 1.30 -14.04 -8.99
C ASN A 174 2.21 -15.23 -9.34
N ALA A 175 3.48 -14.99 -9.66
CA ALA A 175 4.44 -16.05 -9.95
C ALA A 175 4.83 -16.85 -8.70
N THR A 176 4.90 -16.20 -7.53
CA THR A 176 5.26 -16.81 -6.25
C THR A 176 4.08 -17.34 -5.45
N ALA A 177 2.84 -16.93 -5.76
CA ALA A 177 1.60 -17.43 -5.14
C ALA A 177 1.28 -18.92 -5.44
N LYS A 178 2.29 -19.76 -5.73
CA LYS A 178 2.19 -21.20 -5.97
C LYS A 178 2.13 -22.03 -4.68
N GLY A 179 1.38 -21.56 -3.68
CA GLY A 179 1.00 -22.34 -2.51
C GLY A 179 -0.31 -23.09 -2.74
N ASP A 180 -0.56 -24.15 -1.97
CA ASP A 180 -1.85 -24.83 -1.97
C ASP A 180 -2.95 -23.83 -1.56
N LYS A 181 -3.80 -23.43 -2.51
CA LYS A 181 -4.83 -22.41 -2.30
C LYS A 181 -5.89 -22.83 -1.27
N THR A 182 -5.87 -24.09 -0.84
CA THR A 182 -6.77 -24.65 0.16
C THR A 182 -6.56 -24.09 1.57
N ASP A 183 -5.37 -23.56 1.87
CA ASP A 183 -5.05 -22.99 3.19
C ASP A 183 -5.18 -21.45 3.25
N LEU A 184 -5.42 -20.81 2.10
CA LEU A 184 -5.74 -19.39 2.09
C LEU A 184 -7.09 -19.18 2.78
N PRO A 185 -7.23 -18.12 3.60
CA PRO A 185 -8.52 -17.79 4.18
C PRO A 185 -9.59 -17.62 3.12
N CYS A 186 -9.20 -17.30 1.88
CA CYS A 186 -10.08 -17.01 0.76
C CYS A 186 -9.73 -17.83 -0.49
N PRO A 187 -10.14 -19.12 -0.56
CA PRO A 187 -9.80 -20.00 -1.68
C PRO A 187 -10.42 -19.54 -3.02
N ASP A 188 -11.51 -18.75 -2.94
CA ASP A 188 -12.17 -18.11 -4.08
C ASP A 188 -11.67 -16.67 -4.33
N ALA A 189 -10.72 -16.15 -3.54
CA ALA A 189 -10.11 -14.87 -3.86
C ALA A 189 -9.42 -14.97 -5.22
N GLY A 190 -9.72 -13.97 -6.04
CA GLY A 190 -9.22 -13.83 -7.39
C GLY A 190 -7.72 -13.58 -7.45
N LYS A 191 -7.24 -13.19 -8.63
CA LYS A 191 -5.82 -12.93 -8.87
C LYS A 191 -5.36 -11.72 -8.08
N ILE A 192 -4.04 -11.56 -7.97
CA ILE A 192 -3.47 -10.27 -7.59
C ILE A 192 -3.38 -9.46 -8.89
N VAL A 193 -3.92 -8.25 -8.92
CA VAL A 193 -3.96 -7.40 -10.11
C VAL A 193 -3.49 -5.99 -9.77
N ALA A 194 -2.89 -5.30 -10.74
CA ALA A 194 -2.66 -3.87 -10.65
C ALA A 194 -3.99 -3.13 -10.84
N SER A 195 -4.18 -2.04 -10.12
CA SER A 195 -5.37 -1.19 -10.18
C SER A 195 -4.95 0.27 -10.22
N THR A 196 -5.71 1.08 -10.96
CA THR A 196 -5.58 2.55 -10.98
C THR A 196 -6.79 3.23 -10.33
N ASP A 197 -7.70 2.48 -9.69
CA ASP A 197 -8.93 3.03 -9.11
C ASP A 197 -9.10 2.64 -7.64
N PRO A 198 -8.46 3.39 -6.71
CA PRO A 198 -8.70 3.24 -5.28
C PRO A 198 -10.07 3.81 -4.84
N GLY A 199 -10.93 4.22 -5.78
CA GLY A 199 -12.18 4.93 -5.54
C GLY A 199 -11.97 6.40 -5.15
N ARG A 200 -12.97 6.98 -4.48
CA ARG A 200 -12.94 8.37 -3.98
C ARG A 200 -13.35 8.49 -2.51
N PHE A 201 -13.31 7.37 -1.80
CA PHE A 201 -13.68 7.29 -0.38
C PHE A 201 -12.44 7.32 0.52
N VAL A 202 -12.56 6.89 1.79
CA VAL A 202 -11.48 6.92 2.79
C VAL A 202 -10.23 6.14 2.32
N CYS A 203 -10.37 5.07 1.55
CA CYS A 203 -9.22 4.33 0.99
C CYS A 203 -8.32 5.21 0.10
N ASN A 204 -8.92 5.88 -0.90
CA ASN A 204 -8.24 6.89 -1.72
C ASN A 204 -7.72 8.06 -0.89
N TYR A 205 -8.50 8.53 0.09
CA TYR A 205 -8.08 9.61 0.99
C TYR A 205 -6.77 9.26 1.71
N THR A 206 -6.73 8.09 2.35
CA THR A 206 -5.54 7.55 3.02
C THR A 206 -4.39 7.42 2.06
N TYR A 207 -4.59 6.81 0.88
CA TYR A 207 -3.48 6.57 -0.05
C TYR A 207 -2.91 7.87 -0.61
N CYS A 208 -3.77 8.81 -1.01
CA CYS A 208 -3.36 10.12 -1.50
C CYS A 208 -2.59 10.91 -0.44
N TRP A 209 -3.07 10.91 0.81
CA TRP A 209 -2.38 11.58 1.90
C TRP A 209 -1.01 10.95 2.15
N SER A 210 -0.93 9.62 2.22
CA SER A 210 0.32 8.90 2.46
C SER A 210 1.36 9.09 1.35
N LEU A 211 0.95 9.02 0.08
CA LEU A 211 1.86 9.26 -1.06
C LEU A 211 2.49 10.65 -1.03
N ASN A 212 1.76 11.65 -0.55
CA ASN A 212 2.29 13.00 -0.37
C ASN A 212 3.17 13.12 0.88
N SER A 213 2.69 12.65 2.04
CA SER A 213 3.31 12.89 3.34
C SER A 213 4.55 12.03 3.60
N PHE A 214 4.63 10.85 2.97
CA PHE A 214 5.75 9.92 3.10
C PHE A 214 6.56 9.80 1.82
N ALA A 215 6.45 10.78 0.90
CA ALA A 215 7.34 10.84 -0.25
C ALA A 215 8.80 10.75 0.23
N SER A 216 9.58 9.87 -0.39
CA SER A 216 10.98 9.64 -0.01
C SER A 216 11.77 10.94 -0.06
N ASP A 217 12.46 11.27 1.03
CA ASP A 217 13.49 12.30 1.04
C ASP A 217 14.86 11.67 0.72
N MET A 218 15.89 12.50 0.56
CA MET A 218 17.23 12.01 0.18
C MET A 218 17.86 11.07 1.24
N ALA A 219 17.37 11.08 2.49
CA ALA A 219 17.99 10.40 3.62
C ALA A 219 17.33 9.06 3.99
N SER A 220 16.04 8.87 3.68
CA SER A 220 15.29 7.66 4.03
C SER A 220 14.30 7.26 2.94
N CYS A 221 14.29 6.00 2.53
CA CYS A 221 13.32 5.50 1.56
C CYS A 221 12.02 5.17 2.28
N ARG A 222 11.00 5.97 2.03
CA ARG A 222 9.63 5.70 2.48
C ARG A 222 8.76 5.48 1.25
N GLN A 223 8.06 4.36 1.25
CA GLN A 223 7.19 3.94 0.16
C GLN A 223 5.80 3.65 0.70
N CYS A 224 4.78 3.92 -0.12
CA CYS A 224 3.39 3.65 0.24
C CYS A 224 2.75 2.75 -0.82
N LEU A 225 2.05 1.73 -0.35
CA LEU A 225 1.20 0.88 -1.17
C LEU A 225 -0.19 0.85 -0.58
N PHE A 226 -1.17 0.68 -1.46
CA PHE A 226 -2.53 0.36 -1.06
C PHE A 226 -2.94 -0.96 -1.71
N LEU A 227 -3.42 -1.89 -0.90
CA LEU A 227 -3.93 -3.18 -1.32
C LEU A 227 -5.41 -3.27 -0.96
N HIS A 228 -6.25 -3.23 -1.98
CA HIS A 228 -7.66 -3.59 -1.84
C HIS A 228 -7.81 -5.11 -1.78
N VAL A 229 -8.45 -5.60 -0.72
CA VAL A 229 -8.75 -7.02 -0.50
C VAL A 229 -10.23 -7.30 -0.76
N PRO A 230 -10.59 -8.48 -1.31
CA PRO A 230 -11.99 -8.87 -1.47
C PRO A 230 -12.67 -9.11 -0.11
N PRO A 231 -14.01 -9.09 -0.05
CA PRO A 231 -14.75 -9.39 1.17
C PRO A 231 -14.58 -10.85 1.60
N PHE A 232 -14.65 -11.08 2.91
CA PHE A 232 -14.47 -12.39 3.52
C PHE A 232 -15.70 -13.30 3.55
N GLU A 233 -16.85 -12.85 3.05
CA GLU A 233 -18.08 -13.65 3.07
C GLU A 233 -17.98 -14.96 2.27
N ASN A 234 -16.92 -15.15 1.47
CA ASN A 234 -16.59 -16.42 0.82
C ASN A 234 -15.52 -17.26 1.56
N CYS A 235 -15.01 -16.80 2.71
CA CYS A 235 -13.64 -17.06 3.13
C CYS A 235 -13.54 -17.50 4.62
N PHE A 236 -14.22 -16.82 5.56
CA PHE A 236 -14.13 -17.18 6.99
C PHE A 236 -15.31 -17.99 7.58
N GLN A 237 -16.41 -18.18 6.86
CA GLN A 237 -17.52 -19.03 7.34
C GLN A 237 -17.12 -20.50 7.56
N LYS A 238 -16.00 -20.97 6.99
CA LYS A 238 -15.56 -22.37 7.12
C LYS A 238 -14.67 -22.66 8.35
N ARG A 239 -13.93 -21.68 8.90
CA ARG A 239 -13.05 -21.95 10.06
C ARG A 239 -13.80 -22.03 11.39
N ALA A 240 -14.85 -21.22 11.58
CA ALA A 240 -15.71 -21.34 12.77
C ALA A 240 -16.51 -22.65 12.76
N ALA A 241 -17.08 -23.05 11.61
CA ALA A 241 -17.85 -24.29 11.51
C ALA A 241 -16.99 -25.55 11.72
N GLN A 242 -15.75 -25.58 11.21
CA GLN A 242 -14.85 -26.74 11.35
C GLN A 242 -14.32 -26.94 12.77
N SER A 243 -14.11 -25.86 13.54
CA SER A 243 -13.66 -25.95 14.93
C SER A 243 -14.77 -26.35 15.91
N PHE A 244 -16.05 -26.14 15.56
CA PHE A 244 -17.18 -26.65 16.34
C PHE A 244 -17.47 -28.13 16.07
N SER A 245 -17.30 -28.61 14.82
CA SER A 245 -17.52 -30.03 14.49
C SER A 245 -16.42 -30.96 15.02
N SER A 246 -15.16 -30.51 15.11
CA SER A 246 -14.06 -31.34 15.64
C SER A 246 -14.09 -31.49 17.17
N ASN A 247 -14.54 -30.46 17.90
CA ASN A 247 -14.73 -30.52 19.35
C ASN A 247 -15.98 -31.31 19.77
N SER A 248 -16.98 -31.40 18.89
CA SER A 248 -18.19 -32.20 19.14
C SER A 248 -17.96 -33.72 19.00
N GLN A 249 -17.01 -34.13 18.14
CA GLN A 249 -16.67 -35.54 17.93
C GLN A 249 -15.69 -36.09 18.97
N ARG A 250 -14.83 -35.25 19.56
CA ARG A 250 -13.94 -35.63 20.67
C ARG A 250 -14.61 -35.70 22.05
N ALA A 251 -15.77 -35.06 22.22
CA ALA A 251 -16.54 -35.12 23.46
C ALA A 251 -17.48 -36.34 23.56
N LEU A 252 -17.54 -37.18 22.52
CA LEU A 252 -18.41 -38.36 22.43
C LEU A 252 -17.64 -39.65 22.07
N SER A 253 -16.31 -39.67 22.20
CA SER A 253 -15.46 -40.86 22.05
C SER A 253 -14.71 -41.17 23.33
#